data_AF-A0A9D9LYD8-F1
#
_entry.id   AF-A0A9D9LYD8-F1
#
_cell.length_a   1.000
_cell.length_b   1.000
_cell.length_c   1.000
_cell.angle_alpha   90.00
_cell.angle_beta   90.00
_cell.angle_gamma   90.00
#
_symmetry.space_group_name_H-M   'P 1'
#
loop_
_entity.id
_entity.type
_entity.pdbx_description
1 polymer ?
#
loop_
_entity_poly.entity_id
_entity_poly.type
_entity_poly.pdbx_seq_one_letter_code
_entity_poly.pdbx_strand_id
1 'polypeptide(L)'
;KDIDVRSKFGSHIKIAQFNPKTVRVVINTLNSNHNVFTMENPHRVVIDIGNGGAVAKKTEPKAEPRKEEKKDTSVKDNKEKKEEKKERRREEIKPVADNEIDRELAALTGLGGKIIAIDPGHGGSDAGAIGPTGAMEKNVTLDICLELKKILEDDGATVVMTRESDVEVSPKKSKATDVEELQARVDIANESKADIFLSIHMDSFTNRTARGTTGYYFGAGGSTSRSLADKVRANIVDQLGTMSRGTQTCNFYVVKHTDMPATLIEVAFISYPDEEKLLTSKEGVRKAATAIADGISDYFG
;
A
#
# COMPACT_ATOMS: atom_id res chain seq x y z
N LYS A 1 27.62 -0.24 22.10
CA LYS A 1 27.53 0.06 20.66
C LYS A 1 27.28 1.55 20.53
N ASP A 2 28.18 2.23 19.85
CA ASP A 2 28.07 3.65 19.53
C ASP A 2 27.62 3.78 18.07
N ILE A 3 26.66 4.68 17.82
CA ILE A 3 26.07 4.92 16.51
C ILE A 3 26.08 6.44 16.30
N ASP A 4 26.83 6.89 15.30
CA ASP A 4 26.77 8.28 14.87
C ASP A 4 25.53 8.51 14.01
N VAL A 5 24.76 9.53 14.36
CA VAL A 5 23.56 9.91 13.62
C VAL A 5 23.83 11.28 13.00
N ARG A 6 23.91 11.33 11.67
CA ARG A 6 23.98 12.61 10.95
C ARG A 6 22.57 13.22 10.89
N SER A 7 22.15 13.87 11.98
CA SER A 7 20.86 14.54 12.07
C SER A 7 21.02 15.94 12.67
N LYS A 8 20.14 16.87 12.27
CA LYS A 8 20.04 18.21 12.85
C LYS A 8 19.46 18.22 14.28
N PHE A 9 18.99 17.08 14.79
CA PHE A 9 18.31 16.98 16.08
C PHE A 9 19.07 16.14 17.12
N GLY A 10 19.98 15.29 16.68
CA GLY A 10 20.80 14.46 17.56
C GLY A 10 22.09 14.07 16.85
N SER A 11 23.15 13.90 17.63
CA SER A 11 24.49 13.71 17.11
C SER A 11 25.05 12.31 17.38
N HIS A 12 24.59 11.62 18.42
CA HIS A 12 25.21 10.36 18.84
C HIS A 12 24.29 9.48 19.71
N ILE A 13 24.23 8.17 19.42
CA ILE A 13 23.47 7.18 20.20
C ILE A 13 24.45 6.17 20.81
N LYS A 14 24.36 5.95 22.13
CA LYS A 14 25.07 4.89 22.84
C LYS A 14 24.11 3.85 23.38
N ILE A 15 24.39 2.59 23.10
CA ILE A 15 23.63 1.44 23.61
C ILE A 15 24.58 0.57 24.41
N ALA A 16 24.27 0.34 25.68
CA ALA A 16 25.07 -0.51 26.57
C ALA A 16 24.20 -1.26 27.60
N GLN A 17 24.67 -2.43 28.03
CA GLN A 17 24.11 -3.09 29.21
C GLN A 17 24.41 -2.22 30.44
N PHE A 18 23.38 -1.72 31.12
CA PHE A 18 23.55 -0.88 32.30
C PHE A 18 23.68 -1.72 33.57
N ASN A 19 22.87 -2.77 33.68
CA ASN A 19 22.90 -3.77 34.75
C ASN A 19 22.32 -5.10 34.23
N PRO A 20 22.35 -6.22 34.96
CA PRO A 20 21.93 -7.54 34.44
C PRO A 20 20.50 -7.63 33.88
N LYS A 21 19.61 -6.68 34.19
CA LYS A 21 18.20 -6.66 33.73
C LYS A 21 17.85 -5.47 32.84
N THR A 22 18.80 -4.57 32.58
CA THR A 22 18.51 -3.28 31.93
C THR A 22 19.55 -2.96 30.86
N VAL A 23 19.09 -2.76 29.63
CA VAL A 23 19.85 -2.09 28.56
C VAL A 23 19.54 -0.60 28.61
N ARG A 24 20.56 0.24 28.48
CA ARG A 24 20.41 1.69 28.39
C ARG A 24 20.74 2.16 26.98
N VAL A 25 19.82 2.94 26.42
CA VAL A 25 20.02 3.74 25.22
C VAL A 25 20.19 5.20 25.67
N VAL A 26 21.31 5.82 25.32
CA VAL A 26 21.59 7.24 25.56
C VAL A 26 21.61 7.92 24.20
N ILE A 27 20.80 8.95 24.02
CA ILE A 27 20.76 9.73 22.78
C ILE A 27 21.19 11.15 23.12
N ASN A 28 22.30 11.60 22.53
CA ASN A 28 22.75 12.98 22.65
C ASN A 28 21.94 13.83 21.67
N THR A 29 21.07 14.66 22.21
CA THR A 29 20.20 15.55 21.44
C THR A 29 20.71 16.98 21.45
N LEU A 30 20.49 17.72 20.37
CA LEU A 30 20.80 19.14 20.29
C LEU A 30 19.67 20.02 20.87
N ASN A 31 18.48 19.44 21.08
CA ASN A 31 17.34 20.05 21.74
C ASN A 31 16.69 19.06 22.72
N SER A 32 15.84 19.54 23.62
CA SER A 32 15.17 18.69 24.62
C SER A 32 13.81 18.16 24.20
N ASN A 33 13.29 18.57 23.04
CA ASN A 33 11.94 18.21 22.62
C ASN A 33 11.94 16.79 22.04
N HIS A 34 11.22 15.90 22.71
CA HIS A 34 11.11 14.51 22.29
C HIS A 34 9.76 13.93 22.69
N ASN A 35 9.32 12.91 21.95
CA ASN A 35 8.18 12.08 22.28
C ASN A 35 8.62 10.62 22.37
N VAL A 36 8.13 9.89 23.37
CA VAL A 36 8.43 8.47 23.56
C VAL A 36 7.12 7.70 23.60
N PHE A 37 6.97 6.73 22.69
CA PHE A 37 5.80 5.87 22.62
C PHE A 37 6.19 4.45 22.25
N THR A 38 5.26 3.50 22.43
CA THR A 38 5.44 2.10 22.08
C THR A 38 4.54 1.73 20.91
N MET A 39 5.02 0.85 20.04
CA MET A 39 4.19 0.16 19.05
C MET A 39 4.14 -1.32 19.42
N GLU A 40 2.95 -1.90 19.36
CA GLU A 40 2.78 -3.33 19.58
C GLU A 40 2.95 -4.10 18.26
N ASN A 41 3.53 -5.30 18.32
CA ASN A 41 3.68 -6.25 17.19
C ASN A 41 4.52 -5.79 15.95
N PRO A 42 5.85 -6.00 15.95
CA PRO A 42 6.65 -6.40 17.09
C PRO A 42 6.72 -5.24 18.10
N HIS A 43 6.89 -5.57 19.39
CA HIS A 43 6.99 -4.57 20.44
C HIS A 43 8.22 -3.66 20.20
N ARG A 44 7.96 -2.39 19.89
CA ARG A 44 8.97 -1.35 19.61
C ARG A 44 8.82 -0.20 20.59
N VAL A 45 9.94 0.40 20.98
CA VAL A 45 9.96 1.72 21.64
C VAL A 45 10.45 2.73 20.62
N VAL A 46 9.63 3.73 20.32
CA VAL A 46 9.91 4.79 19.35
C VAL A 46 10.19 6.09 20.11
N ILE A 47 11.26 6.79 19.72
CA ILE A 47 11.67 8.08 20.28
C ILE A 47 11.79 9.08 19.14
N ASP A 48 10.84 10.00 19.05
CA ASP A 48 10.92 11.14 18.13
C ASP A 48 11.68 12.28 18.82
N ILE A 49 12.61 12.92 18.12
CA ILE A 49 13.44 14.01 18.67
C ILE A 49 13.33 15.22 17.74
N GLY A 50 12.67 16.29 18.22
CA GLY A 50 12.31 17.47 17.43
C GLY A 50 11.02 18.17 17.91
N ASN A 51 10.58 19.20 17.20
CA ASN A 51 9.36 19.97 17.54
C ASN A 51 8.08 19.22 17.14
N GLY A 52 7.58 18.33 18.00
CA GLY A 52 6.22 17.76 17.95
C GLY A 52 5.57 17.86 19.33
N GLY A 53 4.46 18.60 19.44
CA GLY A 53 3.83 19.00 20.70
C GLY A 53 3.19 17.89 21.54
N ALA A 54 3.10 18.14 22.85
CA ALA A 54 2.55 17.25 23.87
C ALA A 54 1.06 16.88 23.65
N VAL A 55 0.68 15.62 23.93
CA VAL A 55 -0.72 15.15 23.92
C VAL A 55 -1.15 14.72 25.33
N ALA A 56 -2.26 15.29 25.80
CA ALA A 56 -2.94 14.94 27.06
C ALA A 56 -3.91 13.74 26.89
N LYS A 57 -4.11 13.01 28.00
CA LYS A 57 -4.84 11.72 28.16
C LYS A 57 -6.33 11.75 27.74
N LYS A 58 -6.80 10.66 27.10
CA LYS A 58 -8.19 10.37 26.68
C LYS A 58 -9.09 9.91 27.85
N THR A 59 -10.36 10.28 27.82
CA THR A 59 -11.50 9.59 28.47
C THR A 59 -12.61 9.36 27.44
N GLU A 60 -13.14 8.15 27.36
CA GLU A 60 -14.23 7.71 26.46
C GLU A 60 -15.64 8.02 27.02
N PRO A 61 -16.67 8.08 26.16
CA PRO A 61 -17.83 7.23 26.42
C PRO A 61 -18.48 6.53 25.20
N LYS A 62 -19.15 5.43 25.54
CA LYS A 62 -19.96 4.45 24.76
C LYS A 62 -21.11 5.02 23.93
N ALA A 63 -21.54 4.25 22.92
CA ALA A 63 -22.93 4.21 22.45
C ALA A 63 -23.35 2.78 22.03
N GLU A 64 -24.63 2.47 22.27
CA GLU A 64 -25.38 1.26 21.91
C GLU A 64 -26.56 1.67 20.98
N PRO A 65 -27.36 0.76 20.39
CA PRO A 65 -27.58 0.69 18.94
C PRO A 65 -29.04 0.93 18.49
N ARG A 66 -29.29 0.96 17.16
CA ARG A 66 -30.66 0.81 16.64
C ARG A 66 -30.75 0.06 15.30
N LYS A 67 -31.83 -0.72 15.20
CA LYS A 67 -32.24 -1.75 14.22
C LYS A 67 -32.99 -1.20 13.00
N GLU A 68 -32.74 -1.81 11.83
CA GLU A 68 -33.65 -2.65 11.00
C GLU A 68 -35.14 -2.26 10.80
N GLU A 69 -35.60 -2.09 9.54
CA GLU A 69 -36.50 -3.00 8.77
C GLU A 69 -37.35 -2.36 7.62
N LYS A 70 -37.25 -3.00 6.43
CA LYS A 70 -38.28 -3.53 5.47
C LYS A 70 -39.28 -2.67 4.65
N LYS A 71 -39.25 -3.02 3.34
CA LYS A 71 -40.31 -3.40 2.34
C LYS A 71 -41.48 -2.45 2.03
N ASP A 72 -41.79 -2.25 0.73
CA ASP A 72 -42.82 -3.07 0.04
C ASP A 72 -42.89 -2.91 -1.52
N THR A 73 -43.38 -3.99 -2.17
CA THR A 73 -44.10 -4.26 -3.47
C THR A 73 -44.26 -3.17 -4.57
N SER A 74 -44.45 -3.40 -5.89
CA SER A 74 -45.17 -4.43 -6.70
C SER A 74 -44.93 -4.30 -8.25
N VAL A 75 -44.75 -5.45 -8.91
CA VAL A 75 -45.31 -6.04 -10.18
C VAL A 75 -45.63 -5.24 -11.49
N LYS A 76 -45.08 -5.71 -12.66
CA LYS A 76 -45.74 -6.25 -13.91
C LYS A 76 -45.09 -5.88 -15.28
N ASP A 77 -44.69 -6.94 -15.99
CA ASP A 77 -44.57 -7.27 -17.43
C ASP A 77 -45.05 -6.29 -18.53
N ASN A 78 -44.26 -6.11 -19.63
CA ASN A 78 -44.39 -6.92 -20.86
C ASN A 78 -43.34 -6.61 -21.97
N LYS A 79 -43.08 -7.65 -22.78
CA LYS A 79 -42.32 -7.84 -24.05
C LYS A 79 -42.70 -6.85 -25.20
N GLU A 80 -42.01 -6.66 -26.34
CA GLU A 80 -41.10 -7.46 -27.20
C GLU A 80 -40.47 -6.63 -28.38
N LYS A 81 -39.35 -7.12 -28.95
CA LYS A 81 -38.78 -7.05 -30.36
C LYS A 81 -38.38 -5.69 -31.01
N LYS A 82 -37.10 -5.45 -31.39
CA LYS A 82 -36.22 -5.95 -32.50
C LYS A 82 -36.58 -5.48 -33.91
N GLU A 83 -35.67 -4.72 -34.55
CA GLU A 83 -35.23 -4.93 -35.94
C GLU A 83 -33.91 -4.18 -36.27
N GLU A 84 -33.02 -4.87 -37.00
CA GLU A 84 -31.71 -4.42 -37.50
C GLU A 84 -31.85 -3.78 -38.90
N LYS A 85 -30.92 -2.90 -39.28
CA LYS A 85 -30.48 -2.76 -40.67
C LYS A 85 -29.01 -2.35 -40.76
N LYS A 86 -28.33 -2.97 -41.74
CA LYS A 86 -26.89 -3.09 -41.94
C LYS A 86 -26.58 -2.51 -43.34
N GLU A 87 -25.57 -1.66 -43.48
CA GLU A 87 -25.02 -1.29 -44.79
C GLU A 87 -23.48 -1.11 -44.72
N ARG A 88 -22.77 -1.55 -45.75
CA ARG A 88 -21.30 -1.72 -45.84
C ARG A 88 -20.74 -0.98 -47.07
N ARG A 89 -19.49 -0.47 -46.95
CA ARG A 89 -18.38 -0.25 -47.93
C ARG A 89 -17.74 1.14 -47.75
N ARG A 90 -16.43 1.41 -47.90
CA ARG A 90 -15.24 0.68 -48.40
C ARG A 90 -13.97 1.40 -47.88
N GLU A 91 -12.87 0.68 -47.74
CA GLU A 91 -11.54 1.15 -47.27
C GLU A 91 -10.72 1.89 -48.34
N GLU A 92 -9.94 2.89 -47.91
CA GLU A 92 -8.68 3.33 -48.52
C GLU A 92 -7.61 3.47 -47.41
N ILE A 93 -6.47 2.79 -47.55
CA ILE A 93 -5.37 2.77 -46.58
C ILE A 93 -4.27 3.75 -47.05
N LYS A 94 -3.82 4.64 -46.15
CA LYS A 94 -2.63 5.51 -46.29
C LYS A 94 -1.80 5.45 -44.99
N PRO A 95 -0.48 5.67 -45.03
CA PRO A 95 0.46 5.04 -44.11
C PRO A 95 0.44 5.70 -42.73
N VAL A 96 0.48 4.85 -41.71
CA VAL A 96 0.38 5.20 -40.28
C VAL A 96 1.76 5.54 -39.74
N ALA A 97 1.83 6.60 -38.92
CA ALA A 97 3.02 6.94 -38.15
C ALA A 97 3.09 6.04 -36.91
N ASP A 98 4.28 5.51 -36.57
CA ASP A 98 4.55 4.48 -35.55
C ASP A 98 3.92 4.68 -34.14
N ASN A 99 3.37 5.85 -33.80
CA ASN A 99 2.76 6.10 -32.48
C ASN A 99 1.25 5.83 -32.40
N GLU A 100 0.59 5.49 -33.51
CA GLU A 100 -0.86 5.29 -33.54
C GLU A 100 -1.25 3.82 -33.33
N ILE A 101 -0.38 2.87 -33.71
CA ILE A 101 -0.56 1.42 -33.55
C ILE A 101 -0.40 0.99 -32.08
N ASP A 102 0.49 1.63 -31.32
CA ASP A 102 0.70 1.34 -29.89
C ASP A 102 -0.48 1.84 -29.02
N ARG A 103 -1.20 2.88 -29.48
CA ARG A 103 -2.40 3.43 -28.81
C ARG A 103 -3.68 2.66 -29.13
N GLU A 104 -3.78 2.01 -30.29
CA GLU A 104 -4.92 1.18 -30.63
C GLU A 104 -4.87 -0.20 -29.95
N LEU A 105 -3.69 -0.68 -29.52
CA LEU A 105 -3.52 -1.94 -28.79
C LEU A 105 -3.77 -1.81 -27.27
N ALA A 106 -3.52 -0.64 -26.67
CA ALA A 106 -3.94 -0.30 -25.29
C ALA A 106 -5.46 -0.41 -25.09
N ALA A 107 -6.22 -0.41 -26.19
CA ALA A 107 -7.65 -0.50 -26.24
C ALA A 107 -8.14 -1.73 -27.02
N LEU A 108 -7.92 -2.93 -26.49
CA LEU A 108 -9.05 -3.89 -26.48
C LEU A 108 -9.77 -3.91 -25.14
N THR A 109 -9.17 -3.41 -24.04
CA THR A 109 -9.90 -2.87 -22.87
C THR A 109 -9.11 -1.93 -21.93
N GLY A 110 -7.78 -1.88 -21.94
CA GLY A 110 -7.00 -1.09 -20.97
C GLY A 110 -7.44 -1.32 -19.50
N LEU A 111 -7.15 -0.38 -18.61
CA LEU A 111 -7.78 -0.31 -17.28
C LEU A 111 -8.96 0.69 -17.25
N GLY A 112 -9.46 1.05 -18.43
CA GLY A 112 -10.55 2.00 -18.63
C GLY A 112 -11.78 1.67 -17.80
N GLY A 113 -12.20 2.61 -16.96
CA GLY A 113 -13.39 2.46 -16.12
C GLY A 113 -13.22 1.54 -14.90
N LYS A 114 -12.00 1.04 -14.64
CA LYS A 114 -11.67 0.38 -13.38
C LYS A 114 -11.38 1.39 -12.30
N ILE A 115 -11.89 1.16 -11.10
CA ILE A 115 -11.55 1.92 -9.89
C ILE A 115 -10.57 1.08 -9.07
N ILE A 116 -9.35 1.56 -8.89
CA ILE A 116 -8.29 0.81 -8.21
C ILE A 116 -7.92 1.57 -6.94
N ALA A 117 -8.17 0.97 -5.78
CA ALA A 117 -7.73 1.53 -4.51
C ALA A 117 -6.29 1.09 -4.22
N ILE A 118 -5.39 2.08 -4.08
CA ILE A 118 -3.97 1.88 -3.76
C ILE A 118 -3.69 2.43 -2.36
N ASP A 119 -3.12 1.58 -1.52
CA ASP A 119 -2.79 1.89 -0.13
C ASP A 119 -1.28 1.83 0.08
N PRO A 120 -0.59 2.99 0.08
CA PRO A 120 0.80 3.04 0.51
C PRO A 120 0.85 2.79 2.03
N GLY A 121 1.46 1.66 2.44
CA GLY A 121 1.56 1.26 3.83
C GLY A 121 2.18 2.32 4.73
N HIS A 122 1.77 2.38 6.01
CA HIS A 122 2.27 3.32 7.02
C HIS A 122 2.02 4.81 6.69
N GLY A 123 2.77 5.74 7.27
CA GLY A 123 2.64 7.20 7.06
C GLY A 123 2.55 8.00 8.35
N GLY A 124 2.91 9.28 8.30
CA GLY A 124 2.87 10.16 9.46
C GLY A 124 3.86 9.70 10.53
N SER A 125 3.38 9.56 11.77
CA SER A 125 4.21 9.04 12.88
C SER A 125 4.64 7.58 12.74
N ASP A 126 4.00 6.78 11.88
CA ASP A 126 4.42 5.40 11.64
C ASP A 126 5.41 5.33 10.48
N ALA A 127 6.69 5.11 10.81
CA ALA A 127 7.76 4.96 9.83
C ALA A 127 7.72 3.62 9.05
N GLY A 128 6.97 2.64 9.56
CA GLY A 128 7.11 1.24 9.17
C GLY A 128 8.47 0.66 9.57
N ALA A 129 8.96 -0.30 8.81
CA ALA A 129 10.31 -0.81 8.96
C ALA A 129 11.38 0.21 8.54
N ILE A 130 12.54 0.15 9.22
CA ILE A 130 13.70 1.02 8.93
C ILE A 130 14.86 0.17 8.44
N GLY A 131 15.32 0.45 7.23
CA GLY A 131 16.42 -0.26 6.58
C GLY A 131 17.80 0.06 7.13
N PRO A 132 18.84 -0.70 6.72
CA PRO A 132 20.23 -0.48 7.10
C PRO A 132 20.76 0.96 6.95
N THR A 133 20.30 1.68 5.93
CA THR A 133 20.76 3.05 5.65
C THR A 133 19.91 4.13 6.32
N GLY A 134 18.84 3.74 7.01
CA GLY A 134 17.84 4.65 7.57
C GLY A 134 16.68 4.94 6.62
N ALA A 135 16.57 4.22 5.50
CA ALA A 135 15.38 4.29 4.65
C ALA A 135 14.16 3.83 5.45
N MET A 136 13.07 4.60 5.39
CA MET A 136 11.82 4.30 6.06
C MET A 136 10.85 3.70 5.05
N GLU A 137 10.22 2.60 5.42
CA GLU A 137 9.23 1.90 4.59
C GLU A 137 8.14 2.85 4.10
N LYS A 138 7.60 3.71 4.97
CA LYS A 138 6.55 4.66 4.60
C LYS A 138 6.88 5.56 3.39
N ASN A 139 8.17 5.84 3.18
CA ASN A 139 8.63 6.68 2.07
C ASN A 139 8.76 5.83 0.80
N VAL A 140 9.34 4.64 0.92
CA VAL A 140 9.49 3.71 -0.22
C VAL A 140 8.13 3.30 -0.77
N THR A 141 7.18 2.95 0.10
CA THR A 141 5.82 2.58 -0.30
C THR A 141 5.09 3.75 -0.96
N LEU A 142 5.25 4.96 -0.43
CA LEU A 142 4.67 6.17 -1.03
C LEU A 142 5.25 6.44 -2.43
N ASP A 143 6.57 6.38 -2.57
CA ASP A 143 7.24 6.65 -3.84
C ASP A 143 6.81 5.64 -4.93
N ILE A 144 6.72 4.35 -4.59
CA ILE A 144 6.21 3.30 -5.48
C ILE A 144 4.76 3.60 -5.87
N CYS A 145 3.89 3.85 -4.89
CA CYS A 145 2.45 4.05 -5.16
C CYS A 145 2.16 5.34 -5.94
N LEU A 146 2.93 6.41 -5.74
CA LEU A 146 2.78 7.64 -6.53
C LEU A 146 3.20 7.46 -7.98
N GLU A 147 4.23 6.65 -8.26
CA GLU A 147 4.57 6.31 -9.65
C GLU A 147 3.55 5.32 -10.25
N LEU A 148 3.10 4.33 -9.47
CA LEU A 148 2.06 3.39 -9.87
C LEU A 148 0.76 4.11 -10.25
N LYS A 149 0.34 5.10 -9.44
CA LYS A 149 -0.83 5.93 -9.72
C LYS A 149 -0.78 6.53 -11.12
N LYS A 150 0.35 7.14 -11.50
CA LYS A 150 0.51 7.75 -12.83
C LYS A 150 0.36 6.73 -13.94
N ILE A 151 1.01 5.57 -13.81
CA ILE A 151 0.96 4.51 -14.81
C ILE A 151 -0.48 4.02 -14.99
N LEU A 152 -1.19 3.74 -13.89
CA LEU A 152 -2.57 3.26 -13.95
C LEU A 152 -3.55 4.32 -14.49
N GLU A 153 -3.35 5.60 -14.15
CA GLU A 153 -4.16 6.70 -14.67
C GLU A 153 -3.91 6.93 -16.18
N ASP A 154 -2.65 6.81 -16.62
CA ASP A 154 -2.29 6.85 -18.05
C ASP A 154 -2.92 5.67 -18.83
N ASP A 155 -3.10 4.52 -18.18
CA ASP A 155 -3.82 3.34 -18.71
C ASP A 155 -5.35 3.42 -18.57
N GLY A 156 -5.88 4.54 -18.08
CA GLY A 156 -7.31 4.85 -18.04
C GLY A 156 -8.06 4.41 -16.78
N ALA A 157 -7.36 3.91 -15.76
CA ALA A 157 -7.96 3.61 -14.47
C ALA A 157 -8.31 4.89 -13.68
N THR A 158 -9.32 4.81 -12.84
CA THR A 158 -9.51 5.76 -11.74
C THR A 158 -8.77 5.23 -10.52
N VAL A 159 -7.72 5.94 -10.09
CA VAL A 159 -6.92 5.53 -8.91
C VAL A 159 -7.39 6.28 -7.67
N VAL A 160 -7.67 5.52 -6.61
CA VAL A 160 -8.04 6.06 -5.29
C VAL A 160 -6.90 5.75 -4.32
N MET A 161 -6.22 6.79 -3.86
CA MET A 161 -5.11 6.65 -2.91
C MET A 161 -5.60 6.78 -1.47
N THR A 162 -5.19 5.90 -0.56
CA THR A 162 -5.46 6.10 0.88
C THR A 162 -4.66 7.27 1.45
N ARG A 163 -3.47 7.54 0.89
CA ARG A 163 -2.67 8.75 1.14
C ARG A 163 -1.79 9.08 -0.07
N GLU A 164 -1.52 10.37 -0.26
CA GLU A 164 -0.64 10.89 -1.33
C GLU A 164 0.57 11.67 -0.78
N SER A 165 0.74 11.69 0.55
CA SER A 165 1.85 12.34 1.22
C SER A 165 2.21 11.61 2.53
N ASP A 166 3.22 12.09 3.24
CA ASP A 166 3.63 11.56 4.55
C ASP A 166 2.68 12.06 5.66
N VAL A 167 1.52 11.41 5.76
CA VAL A 167 0.45 11.74 6.71
C VAL A 167 -0.14 10.47 7.30
N GLU A 168 -0.77 10.59 8.47
CA GLU A 168 -1.75 9.60 8.92
C GLU A 168 -2.99 9.64 8.01
N VAL A 169 -3.61 8.49 7.78
CA VAL A 169 -4.85 8.38 6.98
C VAL A 169 -6.07 8.71 7.84
N SER A 170 -6.03 8.35 9.14
CA SER A 170 -7.13 8.65 10.04
C SER A 170 -7.32 10.16 10.22
N PRO A 171 -8.57 10.67 10.24
CA PRO A 171 -8.83 12.05 10.60
C PRO A 171 -8.41 12.39 12.04
N LYS A 172 -8.21 11.37 12.90
CA LYS A 172 -7.68 11.53 14.26
C LYS A 172 -6.16 11.75 14.30
N LYS A 173 -5.48 11.63 13.16
CA LYS A 173 -4.02 11.77 13.01
C LYS A 173 -3.25 10.92 14.02
N SER A 174 -2.16 11.43 14.57
CA SER A 174 -1.34 10.79 15.62
C SER A 174 -2.07 10.40 16.91
N LYS A 175 -3.37 10.71 17.05
CA LYS A 175 -4.21 10.25 18.17
C LYS A 175 -5.05 9.02 17.85
N ALA A 176 -5.06 8.56 16.60
CA ALA A 176 -5.72 7.34 16.18
C ALA A 176 -5.12 6.13 16.89
N THR A 177 -5.95 5.13 17.21
CA THR A 177 -5.43 3.78 17.47
C THR A 177 -5.07 3.10 16.15
N ASP A 178 -4.29 2.02 16.20
CA ASP A 178 -3.95 1.24 15.01
C ASP A 178 -5.21 0.80 14.24
N VAL A 179 -6.27 0.40 14.95
CA VAL A 179 -7.54 0.02 14.33
C VAL A 179 -8.22 1.20 13.65
N GLU A 180 -8.21 2.39 14.26
CA GLU A 180 -8.80 3.60 13.66
C GLU A 180 -8.02 4.07 12.42
N GLU A 181 -6.70 3.88 12.41
CA GLU A 181 -5.84 4.17 11.25
C GLU A 181 -6.07 3.18 10.11
N LEU A 182 -6.12 1.88 10.43
CA LEU A 182 -6.37 0.84 9.44
C LEU A 182 -7.81 0.88 8.90
N GLN A 183 -8.79 1.20 9.75
CA GLN A 183 -10.19 1.35 9.32
C GLN A 183 -10.36 2.55 8.38
N ALA A 184 -9.68 3.67 8.60
CA ALA A 184 -9.76 4.81 7.68
C ALA A 184 -9.29 4.44 6.25
N ARG A 185 -8.30 3.57 6.11
CA ARG A 185 -7.83 3.05 4.81
C ARG A 185 -8.90 2.18 4.15
N VAL A 186 -9.54 1.31 4.94
CA VAL A 186 -10.65 0.45 4.49
C VAL A 186 -11.85 1.29 4.05
N ASP A 187 -12.21 2.31 4.82
CA ASP A 187 -13.33 3.20 4.52
C ASP A 187 -13.13 3.89 3.18
N ILE A 188 -11.93 4.46 2.91
CA ILE A 188 -11.58 5.07 1.62
C ILE A 188 -11.78 4.07 0.47
N ALA A 189 -11.29 2.84 0.61
CA ALA A 189 -11.41 1.82 -0.43
C ALA A 189 -12.88 1.42 -0.66
N ASN A 190 -13.64 1.14 0.40
CA ASN A 190 -15.03 0.69 0.31
C ASN A 190 -15.96 1.79 -0.19
N GLU A 191 -15.83 3.02 0.31
CA GLU A 191 -16.64 4.16 -0.11
C GLU A 191 -16.45 4.50 -1.59
N SER A 192 -15.24 4.29 -2.12
CA SER A 192 -14.94 4.48 -3.53
C SER A 192 -15.55 3.42 -4.45
N LYS A 193 -16.04 2.30 -3.88
CA LYS A 193 -16.51 1.12 -4.62
C LYS A 193 -15.46 0.59 -5.60
N ALA A 194 -14.20 0.54 -5.14
CA ALA A 194 -13.10 0.04 -5.95
C ALA A 194 -13.34 -1.39 -6.44
N ASP A 195 -12.88 -1.69 -7.65
CA ASP A 195 -12.90 -3.03 -8.24
C ASP A 195 -11.86 -3.95 -7.58
N ILE A 196 -10.74 -3.38 -7.13
CA ILE A 196 -9.68 -4.07 -6.37
C ILE A 196 -9.02 -3.13 -5.36
N PHE A 197 -8.38 -3.71 -4.34
CA PHE A 197 -7.56 -3.02 -3.35
C PHE A 197 -6.15 -3.62 -3.28
N LEU A 198 -5.13 -2.76 -3.34
CA LEU A 198 -3.73 -3.15 -3.16
C LEU A 198 -3.09 -2.34 -2.03
N SER A 199 -2.63 -3.03 -0.99
CA SER A 199 -1.77 -2.44 0.04
C SER A 199 -0.32 -2.78 -0.24
N ILE A 200 0.54 -1.77 -0.35
CA ILE A 200 1.95 -1.91 -0.76
C ILE A 200 2.85 -1.67 0.45
N HIS A 201 3.70 -2.66 0.74
CA HIS A 201 4.56 -2.73 1.91
C HIS A 201 5.97 -3.23 1.58
N MET A 202 6.85 -3.15 2.58
CA MET A 202 8.20 -3.68 2.56
C MET A 202 8.45 -4.58 3.78
N ASP A 203 8.81 -5.84 3.54
CA ASP A 203 9.01 -6.79 4.62
C ASP A 203 10.31 -6.48 5.37
N SER A 204 10.43 -7.00 6.58
CA SER A 204 11.58 -6.79 7.42
C SER A 204 11.73 -7.91 8.44
N PHE A 205 12.96 -8.43 8.57
CA PHE A 205 13.34 -9.29 9.68
C PHE A 205 14.55 -8.74 10.42
N THR A 206 14.63 -9.08 11.71
CA THR A 206 15.82 -8.78 12.53
C THR A 206 17.07 -9.46 11.96
N ASN A 207 16.91 -10.66 11.37
CA ASN A 207 17.94 -11.31 10.57
C ASN A 207 17.87 -10.79 9.12
N ARG A 208 18.81 -9.92 8.76
CA ARG A 208 18.89 -9.22 7.46
C ARG A 208 19.34 -10.10 6.29
N THR A 209 19.10 -11.40 6.36
CA THR A 209 19.34 -12.35 5.25
C THR A 209 18.05 -12.74 4.54
N ALA A 210 16.90 -12.52 5.17
CA ALA A 210 15.61 -12.68 4.52
C ALA A 210 15.44 -11.60 3.44
N ARG A 211 14.94 -12.03 2.29
CA ARG A 211 14.80 -11.23 1.08
C ARG A 211 13.68 -11.80 0.21
N GLY A 212 13.25 -11.05 -0.80
CA GLY A 212 12.28 -11.48 -1.79
C GLY A 212 10.87 -10.90 -1.63
N THR A 213 10.00 -11.22 -2.58
CA THR A 213 8.65 -10.69 -2.70
C THR A 213 7.62 -11.70 -2.19
N THR A 214 6.66 -11.23 -1.38
CA THR A 214 5.53 -12.04 -0.88
C THR A 214 4.21 -11.40 -1.27
N GLY A 215 3.27 -12.21 -1.75
CA GLY A 215 1.88 -11.77 -1.92
C GLY A 215 1.01 -12.27 -0.76
N TYR A 216 0.15 -11.42 -0.22
CA TYR A 216 -0.79 -11.79 0.82
C TYR A 216 -2.23 -11.54 0.38
N TYR A 217 -3.14 -12.40 0.85
CA TYR A 217 -4.58 -12.22 0.70
C TYR A 217 -5.31 -12.75 1.94
N PHE A 218 -6.52 -12.25 2.20
CA PHE A 218 -7.36 -12.83 3.25
C PHE A 218 -7.96 -14.16 2.78
N GLY A 219 -7.77 -15.24 3.54
CA GLY A 219 -8.16 -16.59 3.11
C GLY A 219 -9.63 -16.74 2.74
N ALA A 220 -10.54 -16.03 3.44
CA ALA A 220 -11.96 -16.01 3.11
C ALA A 220 -12.34 -14.97 2.04
N GLY A 221 -11.39 -14.16 1.56
CA GLY A 221 -11.54 -13.23 0.43
C GLY A 221 -11.59 -13.92 -0.94
N GLY A 222 -11.55 -15.25 -0.98
CA GLY A 222 -11.83 -16.05 -2.17
C GLY A 222 -10.69 -16.15 -3.19
N SER A 223 -10.98 -16.82 -4.30
CA SER A 223 -10.02 -17.09 -5.37
C SER A 223 -9.60 -15.85 -6.15
N THR A 224 -10.45 -14.81 -6.23
CA THR A 224 -10.14 -13.55 -6.91
C THR A 224 -9.03 -12.78 -6.18
N SER A 225 -9.10 -12.65 -4.86
CA SER A 225 -8.05 -12.03 -4.03
C SER A 225 -6.72 -12.80 -4.14
N ARG A 226 -6.78 -14.14 -4.15
CA ARG A 226 -5.60 -14.97 -4.39
C ARG A 226 -5.01 -14.75 -5.78
N SER A 227 -5.85 -14.69 -6.81
CA SER A 227 -5.43 -14.46 -8.20
C SER A 227 -4.75 -13.09 -8.35
N LEU A 228 -5.33 -12.05 -7.76
CA LEU A 228 -4.74 -10.71 -7.74
C LEU A 228 -3.34 -10.74 -7.09
N ALA A 229 -3.23 -11.34 -5.91
CA ALA A 229 -1.95 -11.48 -5.21
C ALA A 229 -0.92 -12.27 -6.04
N ASP A 230 -1.33 -13.36 -6.69
CA ASP A 230 -0.47 -14.19 -7.54
C ASP A 230 0.07 -13.41 -8.74
N LYS A 231 -0.79 -12.67 -9.45
CA LYS A 231 -0.44 -11.91 -10.66
C LYS A 231 0.50 -10.75 -10.37
N VAL A 232 0.18 -9.96 -9.35
CA VAL A 232 1.02 -8.82 -8.93
C VAL A 232 2.38 -9.30 -8.44
N ARG A 233 2.42 -10.29 -7.54
CA ARG A 233 3.68 -10.86 -7.04
C ARG A 233 4.53 -11.45 -8.18
N ALA A 234 3.92 -12.16 -9.14
CA ALA A 234 4.65 -12.78 -10.23
C ALA A 234 5.37 -11.75 -11.11
N ASN A 235 4.69 -10.66 -11.48
CA ASN A 235 5.28 -9.60 -12.28
C ASN A 235 6.38 -8.84 -11.52
N ILE A 236 6.22 -8.58 -10.23
CA ILE A 236 7.29 -8.00 -9.39
C ILE A 236 8.53 -8.88 -9.39
N VAL A 237 8.37 -10.19 -9.17
CA VAL A 237 9.48 -11.15 -9.14
C VAL A 237 10.21 -11.17 -10.48
N ASP A 238 9.48 -11.24 -11.59
CA ASP A 238 10.05 -11.30 -12.93
C ASP A 238 10.86 -10.03 -13.26
N GLN A 239 10.29 -8.87 -12.99
CA GLN A 239 10.91 -7.61 -13.37
C GLN A 239 11.99 -7.16 -12.40
N LEU A 240 11.79 -7.28 -11.08
CA LEU A 240 12.81 -6.88 -10.10
C LEU A 240 13.91 -7.93 -9.92
N GLY A 241 13.68 -9.18 -10.31
CA GLY A 241 14.62 -10.28 -10.07
C GLY A 241 14.72 -10.68 -8.59
N THR A 242 13.72 -10.32 -7.78
CA THR A 242 13.64 -10.70 -6.38
C THR A 242 13.33 -12.19 -6.23
N MET A 243 13.68 -12.76 -5.08
CA MET A 243 13.30 -14.15 -4.79
C MET A 243 11.78 -14.23 -4.55
N SER A 244 11.09 -15.18 -5.16
CA SER A 244 9.69 -15.45 -4.82
C SER A 244 9.57 -16.12 -3.45
N ARG A 245 8.70 -15.58 -2.59
CA ARG A 245 8.28 -16.20 -1.32
C ARG A 245 6.86 -16.77 -1.37
N GLY A 246 6.30 -16.81 -2.57
CA GLY A 246 4.95 -17.31 -2.85
C GLY A 246 3.84 -16.38 -2.34
N THR A 247 2.62 -16.88 -2.46
CA THR A 247 1.40 -16.19 -2.05
C THR A 247 0.83 -16.89 -0.82
N GLN A 248 0.52 -16.11 0.22
CA GLN A 248 0.19 -16.62 1.54
C GLN A 248 -1.14 -16.04 2.03
N THR A 249 -1.87 -16.80 2.84
CA THR A 249 -3.05 -16.29 3.54
C THR A 249 -2.63 -15.47 4.75
N CYS A 250 -3.34 -14.38 5.03
CA CYS A 250 -3.14 -13.55 6.21
C CYS A 250 -4.47 -13.17 6.87
N ASN A 251 -4.39 -12.50 8.02
CA ASN A 251 -5.51 -11.83 8.69
C ASN A 251 -5.23 -10.32 8.85
N PHE A 252 -4.44 -9.73 7.95
CA PHE A 252 -4.14 -8.29 8.00
C PHE A 252 -5.42 -7.49 7.83
N TYR A 253 -5.52 -6.40 8.58
CA TYR A 253 -6.78 -5.69 8.77
C TYR A 253 -7.37 -5.20 7.44
N VAL A 254 -6.55 -4.50 6.64
CA VAL A 254 -7.01 -3.83 5.42
C VAL A 254 -7.58 -4.83 4.41
N VAL A 255 -6.87 -5.92 4.10
CA VAL A 255 -7.34 -6.94 3.15
C VAL A 255 -8.49 -7.80 3.67
N LYS A 256 -8.72 -7.80 4.98
CA LYS A 256 -9.81 -8.55 5.61
C LYS A 256 -11.12 -7.76 5.64
N HIS A 257 -11.03 -6.45 5.74
CA HIS A 257 -12.17 -5.57 6.00
C HIS A 257 -12.60 -4.74 4.78
N THR A 258 -11.88 -4.81 3.67
CA THR A 258 -12.32 -4.30 2.37
C THR A 258 -13.32 -5.22 1.68
N ASP A 259 -14.27 -4.63 0.94
CA ASP A 259 -15.40 -5.33 0.31
C ASP A 259 -15.06 -5.93 -1.07
N MET A 260 -14.01 -5.43 -1.72
CA MET A 260 -13.54 -5.87 -3.03
C MET A 260 -12.36 -6.87 -2.92
N PRO A 261 -12.00 -7.58 -4.00
CA PRO A 261 -10.79 -8.39 -4.03
C PRO A 261 -9.55 -7.58 -3.60
N ALA A 262 -8.81 -8.12 -2.64
CA ALA A 262 -7.77 -7.36 -1.94
C ALA A 262 -6.48 -8.17 -1.79
N THR A 263 -5.35 -7.49 -1.97
CA THR A 263 -4.03 -8.04 -1.68
C THR A 263 -3.17 -7.06 -0.90
N LEU A 264 -2.27 -7.60 -0.07
CA LEU A 264 -1.15 -6.86 0.48
C LEU A 264 0.12 -7.45 -0.13
N ILE A 265 0.97 -6.61 -0.69
CA ILE A 265 2.20 -7.02 -1.35
C ILE A 265 3.38 -6.50 -0.54
N GLU A 266 4.21 -7.43 -0.09
CA GLU A 266 5.55 -7.14 0.36
C GLU A 266 6.47 -7.14 -0.85
N VAL A 267 6.81 -5.95 -1.36
CA VAL A 267 7.53 -5.81 -2.64
C VAL A 267 8.92 -6.45 -2.55
N ALA A 268 9.63 -6.17 -1.46
CA ALA A 268 10.89 -6.81 -1.09
C ALA A 268 11.18 -6.58 0.39
N PHE A 269 12.38 -6.90 0.88
CA PHE A 269 12.77 -6.67 2.27
C PHE A 269 13.58 -5.38 2.41
N ILE A 270 13.05 -4.36 3.09
CA ILE A 270 13.82 -3.14 3.38
C ILE A 270 14.99 -3.42 4.33
N SER A 271 14.92 -4.53 5.07
CA SER A 271 16.01 -5.00 5.93
C SER A 271 17.21 -5.57 5.17
N TYR A 272 17.04 -5.99 3.91
CA TYR A 272 18.08 -6.58 3.07
C TYR A 272 18.77 -5.49 2.22
N PRO A 273 20.09 -5.25 2.38
CA PRO A 273 20.76 -4.08 1.80
C PRO A 273 20.61 -3.89 0.28
N ASP A 274 20.64 -4.96 -0.50
CA ASP A 274 20.53 -4.82 -1.97
C ASP A 274 19.09 -4.48 -2.39
N GLU A 275 18.08 -4.98 -1.68
CA GLU A 275 16.66 -4.70 -1.94
C GLU A 275 16.27 -3.30 -1.44
N GLU A 276 16.81 -2.87 -0.28
CA GLU A 276 16.73 -1.47 0.17
C GLU A 276 17.31 -0.53 -0.89
N LYS A 277 18.53 -0.81 -1.37
CA LYS A 277 19.21 0.02 -2.39
C LYS A 277 18.43 0.06 -3.71
N LEU A 278 17.87 -1.07 -4.13
CA LEU A 278 17.03 -1.16 -5.32
C LEU A 278 15.84 -0.22 -5.19
N LEU A 279 15.05 -0.37 -4.12
CA LEU A 279 13.75 0.31 -3.97
C LEU A 279 13.83 1.73 -3.37
N THR A 280 15.02 2.19 -3.02
CA THR A 280 15.30 3.60 -2.71
C THR A 280 15.86 4.37 -3.90
N SER A 281 16.07 3.70 -5.04
CA SER A 281 16.50 4.33 -6.29
C SER A 281 15.30 4.71 -7.16
N LYS A 282 15.41 5.81 -7.93
CA LYS A 282 14.35 6.22 -8.87
C LYS A 282 14.02 5.14 -9.90
N GLU A 283 15.04 4.45 -10.38
CA GLU A 283 14.89 3.37 -11.35
C GLU A 283 14.15 2.17 -10.73
N GLY A 284 14.54 1.73 -9.53
CA GLY A 284 13.88 0.62 -8.86
C GLY A 284 12.45 0.94 -8.44
N VAL A 285 12.16 2.17 -7.98
CA VAL A 285 10.78 2.63 -7.71
C VAL A 285 9.92 2.54 -8.98
N ARG A 286 10.40 3.07 -10.11
CA ARG A 286 9.67 2.98 -11.38
C ARG A 286 9.48 1.53 -11.81
N LYS A 287 10.53 0.72 -11.72
CA LYS A 287 10.47 -0.69 -12.10
C LYS A 287 9.47 -1.47 -11.25
N ALA A 288 9.41 -1.21 -9.95
CA ALA A 288 8.43 -1.82 -9.06
C ALA A 288 7.00 -1.36 -9.39
N ALA A 289 6.80 -0.07 -9.64
CA ALA A 289 5.51 0.48 -10.05
C ALA A 289 5.01 -0.12 -11.37
N THR A 290 5.86 -0.20 -12.40
CA THR A 290 5.54 -0.86 -13.68
C THR A 290 5.17 -2.32 -13.46
N ALA A 291 5.97 -3.07 -12.68
CA ALA A 291 5.68 -4.47 -12.41
C ALA A 291 4.36 -4.70 -11.66
N ILE A 292 3.99 -3.78 -10.75
CA ILE A 292 2.68 -3.84 -10.09
C ILE A 292 1.56 -3.54 -11.10
N ALA A 293 1.72 -2.52 -11.94
CA ALA A 293 0.73 -2.17 -12.97
C ALA A 293 0.50 -3.32 -13.95
N ASP A 294 1.56 -3.94 -14.47
CA ASP A 294 1.47 -5.11 -15.36
C ASP A 294 0.75 -6.27 -14.68
N GLY A 295 1.03 -6.50 -13.39
CA GLY A 295 0.33 -7.50 -12.59
C GLY A 295 -1.16 -7.21 -12.37
N ILE A 296 -1.55 -5.94 -12.30
CA ILE A 296 -2.96 -5.53 -12.24
C ILE A 296 -3.63 -5.74 -13.61
N SER A 297 -2.99 -5.36 -14.70
CA SER A 297 -3.48 -5.59 -16.06
C SER A 297 -3.68 -7.09 -16.31
N ASP A 298 -2.70 -7.91 -15.95
CA ASP A 298 -2.77 -9.37 -15.98
C ASP A 298 -3.93 -9.98 -15.18
N TYR A 299 -4.39 -9.30 -14.13
CA TYR A 299 -5.52 -9.73 -13.33
C TYR A 299 -6.86 -9.43 -14.02
N PHE A 300 -6.99 -8.29 -14.70
CA PHE A 300 -8.21 -7.91 -15.39
C PHE A 300 -8.36 -8.55 -16.78
N GLY A 301 -7.26 -9.03 -17.38
CA GLY A 301 -7.24 -9.70 -18.70
C GLY A 301 -7.16 -8.73 -19.86
#